data_AF-A0A3S0JFT7-F1
#
_entry.id   AF-A0A3S0JFT7-F1
#
_cell.length_a   1.000
_cell.length_b   1.000
_cell.length_c   1.000
_cell.angle_alpha   90.00
_cell.angle_beta   90.00
_cell.angle_gamma   90.00
#
_symmetry.space_group_name_H-M   'P 1'
#
loop_
_entity.id
_entity.type
_entity.pdbx_description
1 polymer ?
#
loop_
_entity_poly.entity_id
_entity_poly.type
_entity_poly.pdbx_seq_one_letter_code
_entity_poly.pdbx_strand_id
1 'polypeptide(L)'
;MPTLLKRLLFAGLLAAAPAPLVLAQTAPAESKEAAYTRTITERADKIVAKIEGLKPGKTTKVRDIIVAQYRTLNDIHEARKTRLAALKAQNPDEATKKAETEKIEAETTAALDKQHPKFLAQLGRHLSAPQVDQVKDGLTYGVLPITVRAYNDMLPNLTAEQKAQILAWLTEAREKAMDAGNSEQKHAWFGKYKGRINNYLSAAGIDMKQAGKDWQARRTAAEAQGGK
;
A
#
# COMPACT_ATOMS: atom_id res chain seq x y z
N MET A 1 91.93 35.08 10.79
CA MET A 1 91.91 34.04 9.75
C MET A 1 90.50 33.95 9.17
N PRO A 2 90.35 33.92 7.84
CA PRO A 2 89.06 34.08 7.19
C PRO A 2 88.27 32.77 7.08
N THR A 3 87.00 32.94 6.68
CA THR A 3 86.08 31.94 6.07
C THR A 3 85.59 30.77 6.92
N LEU A 4 84.28 30.70 7.22
CA LEU A 4 83.31 30.03 6.34
C LEU A 4 81.84 30.19 6.83
N LEU A 5 81.10 31.01 6.08
CA LEU A 5 79.71 30.88 5.64
C LEU A 5 78.80 29.79 6.26
N LYS A 6 77.68 30.20 6.87
CA LYS A 6 76.31 29.71 6.55
C LYS A 6 75.24 30.27 7.52
N ARG A 7 74.31 31.07 7.01
CA ARG A 7 72.87 30.75 6.91
C ARG A 7 72.08 32.02 6.54
N LEU A 8 71.44 31.95 5.37
CA LEU A 8 70.59 32.97 4.78
C LEU A 8 69.28 33.13 5.54
N LEU A 9 68.85 34.39 5.59
CA LEU A 9 67.55 34.91 6.04
C LEU A 9 66.40 34.33 5.19
N PHE A 10 65.35 33.89 5.87
CA PHE A 10 64.06 33.58 5.27
C PHE A 10 63.13 34.80 5.44
N ALA A 11 62.87 35.50 4.35
CA ALA A 11 61.83 36.54 4.28
C ALA A 11 60.50 35.88 3.90
N GLY A 12 59.45 36.16 4.67
CA GLY A 12 58.11 35.60 4.49
C GLY A 12 57.42 36.13 3.23
N LEU A 13 56.90 35.22 2.41
CA LEU A 13 56.05 35.48 1.27
C LEU A 13 54.60 35.10 1.63
N LEU A 14 53.70 36.07 1.63
CA LEU A 14 52.27 35.90 1.90
C LEU A 14 51.61 35.29 0.64
N ALA A 15 51.18 34.03 0.70
CA ALA A 15 50.47 33.36 -0.39
C ALA A 15 48.96 33.49 -0.21
N ALA A 16 48.29 34.17 -1.15
CA ALA A 16 46.84 34.18 -1.27
C ALA A 16 46.38 32.90 -2.02
N ALA A 17 45.58 32.06 -1.36
CA ALA A 17 45.00 30.87 -1.97
C ALA A 17 43.68 31.20 -2.70
N PRO A 18 43.46 30.69 -3.92
CA PRO A 18 42.17 30.84 -4.59
C PRO A 18 41.16 29.82 -4.04
N ALA A 19 39.99 30.28 -3.61
CA ALA A 19 38.86 29.42 -3.28
C ALA A 19 38.22 28.89 -4.57
N PRO A 20 37.92 27.58 -4.69
CA PRO A 20 37.22 27.06 -5.86
C PRO A 20 35.76 27.53 -5.85
N LEU A 21 35.31 28.10 -6.97
CA LEU A 21 33.88 28.31 -7.24
C LEU A 21 33.20 26.94 -7.32
N VAL A 22 32.44 26.58 -6.28
CA VAL A 22 31.47 25.48 -6.34
C VAL A 22 30.24 26.00 -7.08
N LEU A 23 30.12 25.65 -8.36
CA LEU A 23 28.87 25.78 -9.09
C LEU A 23 27.87 24.78 -8.51
N ALA A 24 26.96 25.25 -7.67
CA ALA A 24 25.77 24.49 -7.28
C ALA A 24 24.94 24.21 -8.54
N GLN A 25 25.07 23.02 -9.12
CA GLN A 25 24.17 22.56 -10.16
C GLN A 25 22.80 22.31 -9.52
N THR A 26 21.89 23.27 -9.66
CA THR A 26 20.48 23.07 -9.37
C THR A 26 19.93 22.04 -10.35
N ALA A 27 19.75 20.79 -9.89
CA ALA A 27 19.01 19.80 -10.67
C ALA A 27 17.62 20.37 -11.03
N PRO A 28 17.11 20.15 -12.25
CA PRO A 28 15.77 20.61 -12.61
C PRO A 28 14.74 20.03 -11.63
N ALA A 29 13.77 20.85 -11.23
CA ALA A 29 12.68 20.40 -10.38
C ALA A 29 11.93 19.24 -11.06
N GLU A 30 11.77 18.13 -10.35
CA GLU A 30 11.09 16.93 -10.84
C GLU A 30 9.62 17.25 -11.17
N SER A 31 9.13 16.77 -12.32
CA SER A 31 7.72 16.95 -12.69
C SER A 31 6.80 16.11 -11.79
N LYS A 32 5.54 16.52 -11.63
CA LYS A 32 4.55 15.76 -10.85
C LYS A 32 4.39 14.32 -11.36
N GLU A 33 4.40 14.13 -12.68
CA GLU A 33 4.33 12.80 -13.31
C GLU A 33 5.56 11.95 -13.00
N ALA A 34 6.77 12.53 -13.04
CA ALA A 34 7.99 11.81 -12.69
C ALA A 34 7.97 11.38 -11.20
N ALA A 35 7.58 12.28 -10.30
CA ALA A 35 7.46 11.99 -8.87
C ALA A 35 6.41 10.91 -8.59
N TYR A 36 5.27 10.95 -9.28
CA TYR A 36 4.23 9.92 -9.17
C TYR A 36 4.74 8.56 -9.68
N THR A 37 5.41 8.54 -10.84
CA THR A 37 6.04 7.35 -11.41
C THR A 37 7.01 6.70 -10.43
N ARG A 38 7.91 7.49 -9.83
CA ARG A 38 8.85 7.01 -8.81
C ARG A 38 8.10 6.38 -7.64
N THR A 39 7.10 7.08 -7.11
CA THR A 39 6.33 6.63 -5.94
C THR A 39 5.67 5.27 -6.16
N ILE A 40 4.97 5.08 -7.30
CA ILE A 40 4.30 3.81 -7.59
C ILE A 40 5.28 2.68 -7.94
N THR A 41 6.44 3.03 -8.52
CA THR A 41 7.51 2.07 -8.80
C THR A 41 8.12 1.56 -7.50
N GLU A 42 8.48 2.44 -6.57
CA GLU A 42 9.00 2.05 -5.25
C GLU A 42 8.01 1.19 -4.45
N ARG A 43 6.71 1.49 -4.55
CA ARG A 43 5.66 0.66 -3.94
C ARG A 43 5.60 -0.72 -4.58
N ALA A 44 5.62 -0.79 -5.91
CA ALA A 44 5.63 -2.05 -6.64
C ALA A 44 6.88 -2.88 -6.30
N ASP A 45 8.06 -2.25 -6.25
CA ASP A 45 9.32 -2.91 -5.85
C ASP A 45 9.21 -3.52 -4.45
N LYS A 46 8.66 -2.78 -3.47
CA LYS A 46 8.43 -3.29 -2.11
C LYS A 46 7.48 -4.48 -2.06
N ILE A 47 6.49 -4.55 -2.95
CA ILE A 47 5.59 -5.70 -3.07
C ILE A 47 6.34 -6.89 -3.67
N VAL A 48 7.01 -6.67 -4.80
CA VAL A 48 7.74 -7.70 -5.54
C VAL A 48 8.85 -8.33 -4.69
N ALA A 49 9.57 -7.52 -3.90
CA ALA A 49 10.61 -7.99 -3.00
C ALA A 49 10.12 -8.94 -1.90
N LYS A 50 8.82 -8.93 -1.59
CA LYS A 50 8.20 -9.82 -0.61
C LYS A 50 7.62 -11.09 -1.23
N ILE A 51 7.67 -11.24 -2.56
CA ILE A 51 7.12 -12.42 -3.23
C ILE A 51 8.09 -13.58 -3.05
N GLU A 52 7.66 -14.59 -2.29
CA GLU A 52 8.44 -15.78 -2.00
C GLU A 52 8.66 -16.61 -3.28
N GLY A 53 9.90 -17.06 -3.48
CA GLY A 53 10.28 -17.89 -4.62
C GLY A 53 10.15 -17.21 -5.99
N LEU A 54 10.09 -15.88 -6.04
CA LEU A 54 10.03 -15.16 -7.31
C LEU A 54 11.35 -15.31 -8.08
N LYS A 55 11.26 -15.78 -9.33
CA LYS A 55 12.42 -15.90 -10.21
C LYS A 55 12.95 -14.51 -10.60
N PRO A 56 14.26 -14.24 -10.53
CA PRO A 56 14.83 -12.93 -10.86
C PRO A 56 14.42 -12.40 -12.25
N GLY A 57 14.34 -13.29 -13.25
CA GLY A 57 13.90 -12.92 -14.61
C GLY A 57 12.44 -12.46 -14.73
N LYS A 58 11.63 -12.58 -13.68
CA LYS A 58 10.22 -12.15 -13.66
C LYS A 58 9.98 -10.87 -12.85
N THR A 59 10.92 -10.48 -11.98
CA THR A 59 10.81 -9.33 -11.06
C THR A 59 10.36 -8.06 -11.77
N THR A 60 11.09 -7.64 -12.81
CA THR A 60 10.78 -6.43 -13.58
C THR A 60 9.39 -6.48 -14.21
N LYS A 61 9.01 -7.60 -14.82
CA LYS A 61 7.69 -7.74 -15.47
C LYS A 61 6.55 -7.62 -14.46
N VAL A 62 6.68 -8.26 -13.31
CA VAL A 62 5.66 -8.21 -12.25
C VAL A 62 5.55 -6.79 -11.69
N ARG A 63 6.68 -6.14 -11.42
CA ARG A 63 6.72 -4.73 -10.99
C ARG A 63 5.99 -3.82 -11.99
N ASP A 64 6.32 -3.94 -13.26
CA ASP A 64 5.76 -3.08 -14.31
C ASP A 64 4.24 -3.30 -14.45
N ILE A 65 3.74 -4.53 -14.27
CA ILE A 65 2.30 -4.84 -14.22
C ILE A 65 1.63 -4.15 -13.03
N ILE A 66 2.24 -4.19 -11.83
CA ILE A 66 1.72 -3.53 -10.64
C ILE A 66 1.72 -2.00 -10.80
N VAL A 67 2.79 -1.43 -11.37
CA VAL A 67 2.87 0.01 -11.69
C VAL A 67 1.76 0.42 -12.65
N ALA A 68 1.54 -0.36 -13.72
CA ALA A 68 0.46 -0.10 -14.67
C ALA A 68 -0.92 -0.15 -13.99
N GLN A 69 -1.15 -1.12 -13.08
CA GLN A 69 -2.38 -1.20 -12.31
C GLN A 69 -2.61 0.05 -11.45
N TYR A 70 -1.58 0.54 -10.75
CA TYR A 70 -1.70 1.78 -9.97
C TYR A 70 -2.13 2.97 -10.83
N ARG A 71 -1.54 3.11 -12.03
CA ARG A 71 -1.94 4.17 -12.97
C ARG A 71 -3.37 4.01 -13.44
N THR A 72 -3.76 2.82 -13.88
CA THR A 72 -5.13 2.59 -14.38
C THR A 72 -6.17 2.86 -13.30
N LEU A 73 -5.93 2.43 -12.05
CA LEU A 73 -6.82 2.76 -10.94
C LEU A 73 -6.87 4.26 -10.67
N ASN A 74 -5.72 4.94 -10.67
CA ASN A 74 -5.65 6.39 -10.51
C ASN A 74 -6.46 7.12 -11.57
N ASP A 75 -6.31 6.75 -12.84
CA ASP A 75 -7.03 7.37 -13.96
C ASP A 75 -8.54 7.18 -13.83
N ILE A 76 -9.00 5.98 -13.46
CA ILE A 76 -10.42 5.69 -13.22
C ILE A 76 -10.96 6.57 -12.06
N HIS A 77 -10.23 6.64 -10.95
CA HIS A 77 -10.68 7.39 -9.76
C HIS A 77 -10.60 8.91 -9.94
N GLU A 78 -9.61 9.44 -10.64
CA GLU A 78 -9.52 10.87 -10.95
C GLU A 78 -10.58 11.29 -11.98
N ALA A 79 -10.93 10.42 -12.94
CA ALA A 79 -12.07 10.65 -13.84
C ALA A 79 -13.39 10.72 -13.05
N ARG A 80 -13.64 9.78 -12.13
CA ARG A 80 -14.80 9.82 -11.22
C ARG A 80 -14.84 11.12 -10.43
N LYS A 81 -13.75 11.47 -9.76
CA LYS A 81 -13.63 12.69 -8.95
C LYS A 81 -13.90 13.96 -9.77
N THR A 82 -13.36 14.04 -10.98
CA THR A 82 -13.57 15.16 -11.90
C THR A 82 -15.03 15.31 -12.27
N ARG A 83 -15.70 14.20 -12.62
CA ARG A 83 -17.12 14.19 -12.99
C ARG A 83 -18.03 14.57 -11.82
N LEU A 84 -17.76 14.05 -10.62
CA LEU A 84 -18.51 14.42 -9.41
C LEU A 84 -18.33 15.90 -9.05
N ALA A 85 -17.12 16.44 -9.20
CA ALA A 85 -16.86 17.86 -8.99
C ALA A 85 -17.61 18.74 -10.01
N ALA A 86 -17.61 18.35 -11.29
CA ALA A 86 -18.34 19.04 -12.34
C ALA A 86 -19.86 19.00 -12.11
N LEU A 87 -20.41 17.84 -11.73
CA LEU A 87 -21.83 17.72 -11.36
C LEU A 87 -22.19 18.64 -10.20
N LYS A 88 -21.35 18.68 -9.16
CA LYS A 88 -21.55 19.58 -8.01
C LYS A 88 -21.52 21.06 -8.43
N ALA A 89 -20.65 21.45 -9.35
CA ALA A 89 -20.54 22.82 -9.84
C ALA A 89 -21.76 23.27 -10.67
N GLN A 90 -22.51 22.35 -11.27
CA GLN A 90 -23.76 22.65 -11.98
C GLN A 90 -24.93 22.97 -11.04
N ASN A 91 -24.79 22.70 -9.73
CA ASN A 91 -25.82 22.88 -8.72
C ASN A 91 -27.22 22.30 -9.13
N PRO A 92 -27.30 21.02 -9.55
CA PRO A 92 -28.57 20.40 -9.93
C PRO A 92 -29.51 20.25 -8.73
N ASP A 93 -30.80 20.06 -9.00
CA ASP A 93 -31.76 19.64 -7.98
C ASP A 93 -31.37 18.27 -7.38
N GLU A 94 -31.88 17.95 -6.18
CA GLU A 94 -31.48 16.74 -5.45
C GLU A 94 -31.83 15.44 -6.19
N ALA A 95 -32.90 15.41 -6.99
CA ALA A 95 -33.26 14.22 -7.76
C ALA A 95 -32.25 13.99 -8.90
N THR A 96 -31.94 15.04 -9.66
CA THR A 96 -30.92 15.00 -10.72
C THR A 96 -29.53 14.67 -10.16
N LYS A 97 -29.14 15.30 -9.05
CA LYS A 97 -27.86 15.04 -8.37
C LYS A 97 -27.71 13.58 -7.98
N LYS A 98 -28.75 12.98 -7.38
CA LYS A 98 -28.75 11.57 -6.98
C LYS A 98 -28.60 10.65 -8.19
N ALA A 99 -29.44 10.83 -9.21
CA ALA A 99 -29.44 9.99 -10.40
C ALA A 99 -28.09 10.04 -11.15
N GLU A 100 -27.53 11.24 -11.37
CA GLU A 100 -26.24 11.38 -12.05
C GLU A 100 -25.07 10.89 -11.18
N THR A 101 -25.13 11.04 -9.86
CA THR A 101 -24.13 10.45 -8.95
C THR A 101 -24.15 8.92 -9.07
N GLU A 102 -25.32 8.29 -8.98
CA GLU A 102 -25.48 6.83 -9.11
C GLU A 102 -24.95 6.34 -10.46
N LYS A 103 -25.21 7.08 -11.55
CA LYS A 103 -24.67 6.78 -12.88
C LYS A 103 -23.15 6.87 -12.93
N ILE A 104 -22.54 7.92 -12.38
CA ILE A 104 -21.07 8.07 -12.31
C ILE A 104 -20.45 6.92 -11.52
N GLU A 105 -21.05 6.55 -10.38
CA GLU A 105 -20.59 5.42 -9.56
C GLU A 105 -20.72 4.08 -10.31
N ALA A 106 -21.82 3.85 -11.02
CA ALA A 106 -22.05 2.64 -11.80
C ALA A 106 -21.04 2.51 -12.95
N GLU A 107 -20.79 3.59 -13.70
CA GLU A 107 -19.79 3.60 -14.77
C GLU A 107 -18.37 3.41 -14.25
N THR A 108 -18.05 4.00 -13.09
CA THR A 108 -16.76 3.78 -12.41
C THR A 108 -16.61 2.31 -12.01
N THR A 109 -17.67 1.73 -11.42
CA THR A 109 -17.68 0.31 -11.02
C THR A 109 -17.49 -0.60 -12.22
N ALA A 110 -18.19 -0.34 -13.34
CA ALA A 110 -18.02 -1.11 -14.57
C ALA A 110 -16.58 -1.05 -15.13
N ALA A 111 -15.93 0.12 -15.03
CA ALA A 111 -14.52 0.26 -15.44
C ALA A 111 -13.58 -0.55 -14.55
N LEU A 112 -13.80 -0.54 -13.23
CA LEU A 112 -13.04 -1.36 -12.27
C LEU A 112 -13.27 -2.85 -12.52
N ASP A 113 -14.52 -3.28 -12.68
CA ASP A 113 -14.89 -4.67 -12.94
C ASP A 113 -14.28 -5.20 -14.24
N LYS A 114 -14.09 -4.35 -15.25
CA LYS A 114 -13.36 -4.70 -16.48
C LYS A 114 -11.85 -4.79 -16.27
N GLN A 115 -11.28 -3.91 -15.45
CA GLN A 115 -9.84 -3.85 -15.20
C GLN A 115 -9.36 -5.00 -14.29
N HIS A 116 -10.14 -5.36 -13.29
CA HIS A 116 -9.78 -6.37 -12.29
C HIS A 116 -9.34 -7.72 -12.88
N PRO A 117 -10.15 -8.42 -13.70
CA PRO A 117 -9.74 -9.71 -14.27
C PRO A 117 -8.58 -9.58 -15.25
N LYS A 118 -8.45 -8.43 -15.95
CA LYS A 118 -7.31 -8.16 -16.84
C LYS A 118 -6.01 -8.09 -16.06
N PHE A 119 -6.00 -7.41 -14.93
CA PHE A 119 -4.85 -7.34 -14.03
C PHE A 119 -4.45 -8.72 -13.50
N LEU A 120 -5.42 -9.49 -12.99
CA LEU A 120 -5.16 -10.84 -12.49
C LEU A 120 -4.65 -11.78 -13.57
N ALA A 121 -5.19 -11.70 -14.79
CA ALA A 121 -4.71 -12.48 -15.92
C ALA A 121 -3.26 -12.11 -16.32
N GLN A 122 -2.90 -10.83 -16.26
CA GLN A 122 -1.52 -10.39 -16.51
C GLN A 122 -0.55 -10.93 -15.46
N LEU A 123 -0.91 -10.87 -14.17
CA LEU A 123 -0.10 -11.46 -13.10
C LEU A 123 0.03 -12.99 -13.27
N GLY A 124 -1.07 -13.69 -13.56
CA GLY A 124 -1.11 -15.15 -13.71
C GLY A 124 -0.23 -15.70 -14.83
N ARG A 125 0.17 -14.88 -15.81
CA ARG A 125 1.17 -15.27 -16.83
C ARG A 125 2.59 -15.38 -16.28
N HIS A 126 2.86 -14.74 -15.14
CA HIS A 126 4.19 -14.68 -14.54
C HIS A 126 4.23 -15.33 -13.15
N LEU A 127 3.12 -15.38 -12.43
CA LEU A 127 3.05 -15.82 -11.04
C LEU A 127 2.19 -17.07 -10.89
N SER A 128 2.55 -17.91 -9.92
CA SER A 128 1.65 -18.96 -9.41
C SER A 128 0.49 -18.36 -8.61
N ALA A 129 -0.60 -19.10 -8.39
CA ALA A 129 -1.73 -18.60 -7.60
C ALA A 129 -1.34 -18.08 -6.20
N PRO A 130 -0.49 -18.78 -5.41
CA PRO A 130 -0.02 -18.25 -4.12
C PRO A 130 0.79 -16.94 -4.24
N GLN A 131 1.59 -16.79 -5.29
CA GLN A 131 2.35 -15.56 -5.54
C GLN A 131 1.42 -14.41 -5.98
N VAL A 132 0.36 -14.71 -6.72
CA VAL A 132 -0.69 -13.72 -7.00
C VAL A 132 -1.32 -13.26 -5.68
N ASP A 133 -1.67 -14.17 -4.77
CA ASP A 133 -2.21 -13.79 -3.45
C ASP A 133 -1.26 -12.89 -2.65
N GLN A 134 0.05 -13.12 -2.72
CA GLN A 134 1.04 -12.24 -2.09
C GLN A 134 1.05 -10.83 -2.69
N VAL A 135 0.85 -10.70 -4.01
CA VAL A 135 0.66 -9.38 -4.64
C VAL A 135 -0.62 -8.72 -4.13
N LYS A 136 -1.73 -9.47 -4.05
CA LYS A 136 -3.00 -8.97 -3.53
C LYS A 136 -2.88 -8.47 -2.09
N ASP A 137 -2.18 -9.22 -1.25
CA ASP A 137 -1.88 -8.82 0.13
C ASP A 137 -1.00 -7.57 0.17
N GLY A 138 0.04 -7.50 -0.67
CA GLY A 138 0.90 -6.31 -0.78
C GLY A 138 0.15 -5.05 -1.19
N LEU A 139 -0.79 -5.16 -2.14
CA LEU A 139 -1.65 -4.06 -2.58
C LEU A 139 -2.66 -3.59 -1.51
N THR A 140 -2.89 -4.42 -0.49
CA THR A 140 -3.88 -4.20 0.57
C THR A 140 -3.24 -4.20 1.97
N TYR A 141 -1.95 -3.89 2.06
CA TYR A 141 -1.21 -3.72 3.31
C TYR A 141 -1.16 -4.98 4.21
N GLY A 142 -1.36 -6.17 3.64
CA GLY A 142 -1.39 -7.43 4.37
C GLY A 142 -2.56 -7.55 5.33
N VAL A 143 -3.63 -6.76 5.16
CA VAL A 143 -4.74 -6.72 6.12
C VAL A 143 -5.43 -8.07 6.26
N LEU A 144 -5.59 -8.84 5.18
CA LEU A 144 -6.17 -10.18 5.24
C LEU A 144 -5.37 -11.12 6.17
N PRO A 145 -4.08 -11.44 5.90
CA PRO A 145 -3.35 -12.39 6.74
C PRO A 145 -3.18 -11.89 8.18
N ILE A 146 -3.01 -10.59 8.39
CA ILE A 146 -2.93 -10.00 9.74
C ILE A 146 -4.25 -10.20 10.49
N THR A 147 -5.39 -9.94 9.83
CA THR A 147 -6.71 -10.03 10.45
C THR A 147 -7.09 -11.48 10.75
N VAL A 148 -6.82 -12.42 9.82
CA VAL A 148 -7.06 -13.85 10.06
C VAL A 148 -6.27 -14.34 11.27
N ARG A 149 -4.99 -13.98 11.36
CA ARG A 149 -4.15 -14.31 12.52
C ARG A 149 -4.74 -13.74 13.81
N ALA A 150 -5.15 -12.49 13.81
CA ALA A 150 -5.73 -11.84 14.98
C ALA A 150 -7.03 -12.52 15.45
N TYR A 151 -7.92 -12.93 14.53
CA TYR A 151 -9.13 -13.67 14.90
C TYR A 151 -8.81 -15.03 15.52
N ASN A 152 -7.87 -15.79 14.94
CA ASN A 152 -7.47 -17.09 15.48
C ASN A 152 -6.81 -16.98 16.87
N ASP A 153 -6.03 -15.93 17.11
CA ASP A 153 -5.38 -15.68 18.40
C ASP A 153 -6.39 -15.20 19.47
N MET A 154 -7.31 -14.31 19.09
CA MET A 154 -8.36 -13.82 19.97
C MET A 154 -9.36 -14.92 20.34
N LEU A 155 -9.71 -15.79 19.38
CA LEU A 155 -10.73 -16.83 19.48
C LEU A 155 -10.13 -18.21 19.18
N PRO A 156 -9.36 -18.80 20.11
CA PRO A 156 -8.63 -20.04 19.86
C PRO A 156 -9.56 -21.24 19.55
N ASN A 157 -10.79 -21.20 20.05
CA ASN A 157 -11.78 -22.28 19.94
C ASN A 157 -12.73 -22.12 18.74
N LEU A 158 -12.41 -21.27 17.76
CA LEU A 158 -13.20 -21.19 16.51
C LEU A 158 -13.25 -22.56 15.82
N THR A 159 -14.44 -22.96 15.37
CA THR A 159 -14.62 -24.17 14.57
C THR A 159 -13.97 -24.03 13.19
N ALA A 160 -13.80 -25.15 12.49
CA ALA A 160 -13.26 -25.14 11.13
C ALA A 160 -14.13 -24.30 10.17
N GLU A 161 -15.45 -24.40 10.31
CA GLU A 161 -16.44 -23.68 9.50
C GLU A 161 -16.35 -22.18 9.75
N GLN A 162 -16.23 -21.75 11.01
CA GLN A 162 -16.08 -20.34 11.35
C GLN A 162 -14.78 -19.77 10.80
N LYS A 163 -13.67 -20.50 10.92
CA LYS A 163 -12.37 -20.10 10.33
C LYS A 163 -12.45 -19.95 8.82
N ALA A 164 -13.08 -20.92 8.14
CA ALA A 164 -13.30 -20.87 6.70
C ALA A 164 -14.16 -19.67 6.29
N GLN A 165 -15.23 -19.38 7.03
CA GLN A 165 -16.12 -18.25 6.74
C GLN A 165 -15.43 -16.89 6.92
N ILE A 166 -14.62 -16.74 7.98
CA ILE A 166 -13.80 -15.55 8.21
C ILE A 166 -12.82 -15.35 7.06
N LEU A 167 -12.10 -16.40 6.67
CA LEU A 167 -11.15 -16.35 5.57
C LEU A 167 -11.84 -15.98 4.25
N ALA A 168 -12.99 -16.60 3.95
CA ALA A 168 -13.76 -16.32 2.75
C ALA A 168 -14.17 -14.84 2.66
N TRP A 169 -14.73 -14.28 3.74
CA TRP A 169 -15.14 -12.87 3.76
C TRP A 169 -13.97 -11.89 3.72
N LEU A 170 -12.85 -12.20 4.37
CA LEU A 170 -11.66 -11.35 4.27
C LEU A 170 -10.99 -11.44 2.89
N THR A 171 -11.12 -12.59 2.22
CA THR A 171 -10.70 -12.76 0.82
C THR A 171 -11.55 -11.90 -0.10
N GLU A 172 -12.88 -11.94 0.05
CA GLU A 172 -13.80 -11.08 -0.69
C GLU A 172 -13.51 -9.58 -0.44
N ALA A 173 -13.25 -9.21 0.82
CA ALA A 173 -12.86 -7.84 1.18
C ALA A 173 -11.55 -7.42 0.51
N ARG A 174 -10.57 -8.32 0.40
CA ARG A 174 -9.29 -8.05 -0.27
C ARG A 174 -9.50 -7.79 -1.75
N GLU A 175 -10.33 -8.57 -2.44
CA GLU A 175 -10.64 -8.34 -3.86
C GLU A 175 -11.24 -6.94 -4.07
N LYS A 176 -12.19 -6.52 -3.22
CA LYS A 176 -12.76 -5.17 -3.29
C LYS A 176 -11.78 -4.06 -2.89
N ALA A 177 -10.93 -4.31 -1.90
CA ALA A 177 -9.95 -3.33 -1.44
C ALA A 177 -8.83 -3.09 -2.46
N MET A 178 -8.43 -4.09 -3.25
CA MET A 178 -7.37 -3.89 -4.25
C MET A 178 -7.67 -2.77 -5.25
N ASP A 179 -8.95 -2.60 -5.61
CA ASP A 179 -9.41 -1.64 -6.61
C ASP A 179 -9.80 -0.28 -6.02
N ALA A 180 -9.73 -0.11 -4.69
CA ALA A 180 -10.06 1.16 -4.06
C ALA A 180 -8.96 2.21 -4.28
N GLY A 181 -9.38 3.48 -4.43
CA GLY A 181 -8.51 4.55 -4.91
C GLY A 181 -7.44 5.01 -3.92
N ASN A 182 -7.67 4.86 -2.62
CA ASN A 182 -6.72 5.28 -1.59
C ASN A 182 -6.71 4.37 -0.36
N SER A 183 -5.73 4.56 0.52
CA SER A 183 -5.54 3.72 1.72
C SER A 183 -6.76 3.67 2.64
N GLU A 184 -7.42 4.80 2.87
CA GLU A 184 -8.61 4.89 3.73
C GLU A 184 -9.73 4.02 3.17
N GLN A 185 -10.02 4.13 1.87
CA GLN A 185 -11.04 3.33 1.20
C GLN A 185 -10.70 1.83 1.21
N LYS A 186 -9.41 1.46 1.08
CA LYS A 186 -8.97 0.06 1.24
C LYS A 186 -9.31 -0.47 2.63
N HIS A 187 -9.00 0.29 3.67
CA HIS A 187 -9.33 -0.11 5.04
C HIS A 187 -10.83 -0.11 5.31
N ALA A 188 -11.60 0.79 4.70
CA ALA A 188 -13.06 0.83 4.82
C ALA A 188 -13.70 -0.48 4.33
N TRP A 189 -13.22 -1.04 3.21
CA TRP A 189 -13.68 -2.36 2.74
C TRP A 189 -13.45 -3.44 3.79
N PHE A 190 -12.24 -3.58 4.32
CA PHE A 190 -11.99 -4.54 5.40
C PHE A 190 -12.82 -4.26 6.65
N GLY A 191 -13.03 -2.99 7.01
CA GLY A 191 -13.87 -2.59 8.14
C GLY A 191 -15.31 -3.10 8.01
N LYS A 192 -15.91 -2.96 6.82
CA LYS A 192 -17.26 -3.48 6.52
C LYS A 192 -17.35 -4.99 6.73
N TYR A 193 -16.39 -5.75 6.21
CA TYR A 193 -16.39 -7.21 6.35
C TYR A 193 -16.05 -7.67 7.78
N LYS A 194 -15.20 -6.94 8.52
CA LYS A 194 -14.98 -7.17 9.95
C LYS A 194 -16.26 -6.98 10.77
N GLY A 195 -17.05 -5.95 10.46
CA GLY A 195 -18.38 -5.77 11.05
C GLY A 195 -19.31 -6.96 10.77
N ARG A 196 -19.33 -7.44 9.51
CA ARG A 196 -20.08 -8.65 9.12
C ARG A 196 -19.63 -9.90 9.88
N ILE A 197 -18.31 -10.11 10.02
CA ILE A 197 -17.74 -11.22 10.79
C ILE A 197 -18.16 -11.13 12.25
N ASN A 198 -18.08 -9.96 12.87
CA ASN A 198 -18.46 -9.78 14.27
C ASN A 198 -19.94 -10.12 14.49
N ASN A 199 -20.83 -9.69 13.58
CA ASN A 199 -22.26 -10.04 13.67
C ASN A 199 -22.49 -11.55 13.55
N TYR A 200 -21.78 -12.22 12.64
CA TYR A 200 -21.85 -13.66 12.45
C TYR A 200 -21.40 -14.44 13.69
N LEU A 201 -20.26 -14.07 14.28
CA LEU A 201 -19.72 -14.75 15.46
C LEU A 201 -20.60 -14.51 16.70
N SER A 202 -21.10 -13.28 16.89
CA SER A 202 -22.05 -12.97 17.96
C SER A 202 -23.35 -13.77 17.82
N ALA A 203 -23.87 -13.93 16.59
CA ALA A 203 -25.05 -14.75 16.33
C ALA A 203 -24.80 -16.24 16.61
N ALA A 204 -23.55 -16.70 16.52
CA ALA A 204 -23.14 -18.05 16.93
C ALA A 204 -22.92 -18.19 18.45
N GLY A 205 -23.28 -17.17 19.25
CA GLY A 205 -23.18 -17.19 20.72
C GLY A 205 -21.81 -16.79 21.28
N ILE A 206 -20.89 -16.30 20.44
CA ILE A 206 -19.57 -15.86 20.91
C ILE A 206 -19.69 -14.43 21.47
N ASP A 207 -19.38 -14.25 22.75
CA ASP A 207 -19.25 -12.92 23.35
C ASP A 207 -17.92 -12.27 22.90
N MET A 208 -18.00 -11.49 21.83
CA MET A 208 -16.86 -10.77 21.24
C MET A 208 -16.23 -9.76 22.22
N LYS A 209 -17.01 -9.19 23.14
CA LYS A 209 -16.51 -8.22 24.12
C LYS A 209 -15.69 -8.93 25.18
N GLN A 210 -16.17 -10.06 25.69
CA GLN A 210 -15.42 -10.86 26.64
C GLN A 210 -14.18 -11.47 26.00
N ALA A 211 -14.29 -12.02 24.79
CA ALA A 211 -13.15 -12.56 24.05
C ALA A 211 -12.02 -11.54 23.86
N GLY A 212 -12.36 -10.28 23.58
CA GLY A 212 -11.38 -9.19 23.49
C GLY A 212 -10.64 -8.93 24.81
N LYS A 213 -11.35 -8.95 25.94
CA LYS A 213 -10.73 -8.81 27.28
C LYS A 213 -9.80 -9.97 27.60
N ASP A 214 -10.26 -11.20 27.35
CA ASP A 214 -9.48 -12.40 27.62
C ASP A 214 -8.23 -12.44 26.76
N TRP A 215 -8.35 -12.02 25.49
CA TRP A 215 -7.20 -11.92 24.59
C TRP A 215 -6.17 -10.89 25.07
N GLN A 216 -6.61 -9.71 25.49
CA GLN A 216 -5.71 -8.70 26.06
C GLN A 216 -5.01 -9.21 27.32
N ALA A 217 -5.73 -9.89 28.22
CA ALA A 217 -5.15 -10.49 29.42
C ALA A 217 -4.08 -11.54 29.07
N ARG A 218 -4.35 -12.43 28.09
CA ARG A 218 -3.37 -13.40 27.59
C ARG A 218 -2.11 -12.71 27.04
N ARG A 219 -2.26 -11.64 26.25
CA ARG A 219 -1.13 -10.90 25.68
C ARG A 219 -0.29 -10.21 26.74
N THR A 220 -0.92 -9.52 27.69
CA THR A 220 -0.20 -8.88 28.81
C THR A 220 0.57 -9.90 29.65
N ALA A 221 -0.03 -11.06 29.91
CA ALA A 221 0.65 -12.14 30.64
C ALA A 221 1.85 -12.71 29.88
N ALA A 222 1.73 -12.91 28.56
CA ALA A 222 2.81 -13.39 27.71
C ALA A 222 3.97 -12.38 27.61
N GLU A 223 3.68 -11.10 27.47
CA GLU A 223 4.68 -10.02 27.45
C GLU A 223 5.46 -9.94 28.77
N ALA A 224 4.78 -10.12 29.91
CA ALA A 224 5.42 -10.16 31.22
C ALA A 224 6.34 -11.39 31.43
N GLN A 225 6.11 -12.48 30.71
CA GLN A 225 6.89 -13.72 30.79
C GLN A 225 8.04 -13.76 29.77
N GLY A 226 7.88 -13.14 28.60
CA GLY A 226 8.90 -13.06 27.54
C GLY A 226 9.87 -11.87 27.66
N GLY A 227 9.65 -10.98 28.62
CA GLY A 227 10.57 -9.88 29.00
C GLY A 227 11.62 -10.26 30.05
N LYS A 228 11.87 -11.57 30.26
CA LYS A 228 12.97 -12.10 31.07
C LYS A 228 13.99 -12.80 30.19
#